data_AF-A0A7X8AAJ1-F1
#
_entry.id   AF-A0A7X8AAJ1-F1
#
_cell.length_a   1.000
_cell.length_b   1.000
_cell.length_c   1.000
_cell.angle_alpha   90.00
_cell.angle_beta   90.00
_cell.angle_gamma   90.00
#
_symmetry.space_group_name_H-M   'P 1'
#
loop_
_entity.id
_entity.type
_entity.pdbx_description
1 polymer ?
#
loop_
_entity_poly.entity_id
_entity_poly.type
_entity_poly.pdbx_seq_one_letter_code
_entity_poly.pdbx_strand_id
1 'polypeptide(L)'
;MKKNIPIACCMSALIACGASALFASPAAAVQPEELLGVSLNAERKEITIDVVSSGCTQRSDFRFEMKEDVLTVLRAGRDACKAMPQKTSFTYTLKEAGVDPDKPFRFGNGFIANEYAANVQKKRDGK
;
A
#
# COMPACT_ATOMS: atom_id res chain seq x y z
N MET A 1 -29.14 -55.74 -9.46
CA MET A 1 -29.89 -55.77 -10.73
C MET A 1 -29.83 -54.39 -11.37
N LYS A 2 -29.34 -54.32 -12.60
CA LYS A 2 -29.20 -53.13 -13.44
C LYS A 2 -30.57 -52.59 -13.84
N LYS A 3 -30.79 -51.27 -13.78
CA LYS A 3 -31.85 -50.60 -14.56
C LYS A 3 -31.29 -49.35 -15.20
N ASN A 4 -31.05 -49.48 -16.50
CA ASN A 4 -30.74 -48.42 -17.45
C ASN A 4 -31.98 -47.57 -17.70
N ILE A 5 -31.82 -46.25 -17.81
CA ILE A 5 -32.85 -45.33 -18.28
C ILE A 5 -32.25 -44.51 -19.43
N PRO A 6 -32.87 -44.48 -20.63
CA PRO A 6 -32.34 -43.81 -21.80
C PRO A 6 -32.82 -42.35 -21.93
N ILE A 7 -31.85 -41.50 -22.33
CA ILE A 7 -31.90 -40.49 -23.39
C ILE A 7 -33.28 -39.86 -23.70
N ALA A 8 -33.44 -38.59 -23.32
CA ALA A 8 -34.35 -37.66 -23.98
C ALA A 8 -33.58 -36.39 -24.34
N CYS A 9 -33.39 -36.22 -25.65
CA CYS A 9 -32.89 -35.05 -26.33
C CYS A 9 -33.98 -33.96 -26.30
N CYS A 10 -33.64 -32.75 -25.88
CA CYS A 10 -34.43 -31.54 -26.15
C CYS A 10 -33.42 -30.38 -26.27
N MET A 11 -32.89 -30.14 -27.48
CA MET A 11 -33.35 -29.07 -28.37
C MET A 11 -33.49 -27.71 -27.68
N SER A 12 -32.49 -26.87 -27.95
CA SER A 12 -32.64 -25.48 -28.39
C SER A 12 -33.29 -24.48 -27.41
N ALA A 13 -32.43 -23.80 -26.65
CA ALA A 13 -32.63 -22.38 -26.37
C ALA A 13 -31.26 -21.68 -26.32
N LEU A 14 -30.92 -20.97 -27.41
CA LEU A 14 -29.92 -19.90 -27.38
C LEU A 14 -30.42 -18.85 -26.37
N ILE A 15 -29.77 -18.75 -25.22
CA ILE A 15 -29.90 -17.57 -24.35
C ILE A 15 -28.65 -16.73 -24.54
N ALA A 16 -28.92 -15.50 -24.97
CA ALA A 16 -27.99 -14.54 -25.50
C ALA A 16 -26.79 -14.28 -24.58
N CYS A 17 -25.65 -14.15 -25.26
CA CYS A 17 -24.39 -13.64 -24.76
C CYS A 17 -24.59 -12.21 -24.23
N GLY A 18 -24.86 -12.09 -22.93
CA GLY A 18 -24.91 -10.84 -22.19
C GLY A 18 -23.90 -10.84 -21.05
N ALA A 19 -22.73 -11.44 -21.27
CA ALA A 19 -21.64 -11.41 -20.30
C ALA A 19 -20.93 -10.05 -20.41
N SER A 20 -21.52 -9.03 -19.80
CA SER A 20 -20.81 -7.81 -19.44
C SER A 20 -19.73 -8.21 -18.43
N ALA A 21 -18.55 -8.58 -18.94
CA ALA A 21 -17.36 -8.75 -18.14
C ALA A 21 -17.00 -7.38 -17.55
N LEU A 22 -17.51 -7.11 -16.35
CA LEU A 22 -16.97 -6.08 -15.49
C LEU A 22 -15.53 -6.50 -15.19
N PHE A 23 -14.60 -5.96 -15.96
CA PHE A 23 -13.18 -5.98 -15.62
C PHE A 23 -13.05 -5.24 -14.28
N ALA A 24 -13.09 -5.98 -13.18
CA ALA A 24 -12.69 -5.48 -11.88
C ALA A 24 -11.21 -5.10 -12.01
N SER A 25 -10.92 -3.80 -12.14
CA SER A 25 -9.55 -3.32 -12.09
C SER A 25 -8.92 -3.82 -10.78
N PRO A 26 -7.73 -4.44 -10.81
CA PRO A 26 -7.05 -4.81 -9.59
C PRO A 26 -6.84 -3.54 -8.78
N ALA A 27 -7.43 -3.48 -7.58
CA ALA A 27 -7.14 -2.42 -6.63
C ALA A 27 -5.63 -2.37 -6.48
N ALA A 28 -5.02 -1.23 -6.80
CA ALA A 28 -3.58 -1.05 -6.69
C ALA A 28 -3.16 -1.49 -5.29
N ALA A 29 -2.38 -2.57 -5.20
CA ALA A 29 -1.96 -3.11 -3.92
C ALA A 29 -1.22 -2.00 -3.17
N VAL A 30 -1.68 -1.73 -1.94
CA VAL A 30 -1.05 -0.77 -1.06
C VAL A 30 0.29 -1.39 -0.64
N GLN A 31 1.40 -0.76 -1.03
CA GLN A 31 2.74 -1.27 -0.77
C GLN A 31 3.42 -0.55 0.39
N PRO A 32 4.33 -1.24 1.12
CA PRO A 32 5.24 -0.60 2.06
C PRO A 32 6.03 0.52 1.40
N GLU A 33 6.09 1.68 2.05
CA GLU A 33 6.89 2.81 1.59
C GLU A 33 8.36 2.61 1.97
N GLU A 34 9.28 3.00 1.07
CA GLU A 34 10.68 3.17 1.44
C GLU A 34 10.91 4.53 2.11
N LEU A 35 11.46 4.51 3.33
CA LEU A 35 11.64 5.70 4.14
C LEU A 35 13.08 6.23 3.98
N LEU A 36 13.23 7.56 3.99
CA LEU A 36 14.56 8.19 4.11
C LEU A 36 15.02 8.20 5.57
N GLY A 37 14.07 8.22 6.51
CA GLY A 37 14.35 8.29 7.93
C GLY A 37 13.07 8.23 8.76
N VAL A 38 13.27 7.99 10.04
CA VAL A 38 12.23 8.06 11.07
C VAL A 38 12.80 8.71 12.32
N SER A 39 11.99 9.49 13.02
CA SER A 39 12.33 10.08 14.31
C SER A 39 11.18 9.88 15.28
N LEU A 40 11.50 9.53 16.53
CA LEU A 40 10.53 9.36 17.60
C LEU A 40 10.72 10.46 18.64
N ASN A 41 9.63 11.11 19.03
CA ASN A 41 9.59 12.03 20.15
C ASN A 41 8.80 11.41 21.30
N ALA A 42 9.52 10.94 22.32
CA ALA A 42 8.91 10.26 23.47
C ALA A 42 8.05 11.18 24.35
N GLU A 43 8.47 12.43 24.52
CA GLU A 43 7.76 13.41 25.34
C GLU A 43 6.41 13.77 24.73
N ARG A 44 6.39 13.98 23.41
CA ARG A 44 5.19 14.34 22.65
C ARG A 44 4.38 13.14 22.17
N LYS A 45 4.91 11.92 22.32
CA LYS A 45 4.33 10.67 21.79
C LYS A 45 4.05 10.80 20.30
N GLU A 46 5.05 11.25 19.56
CA GLU A 46 4.98 11.49 18.12
C GLU A 46 6.04 10.69 17.37
N ILE A 47 5.72 10.39 16.12
CA ILE A 47 6.57 9.76 15.12
C ILE A 47 6.62 10.68 13.89
N THR A 48 7.82 10.99 13.43
CA THR A 48 8.05 11.69 12.18
C THR A 48 8.65 10.72 11.17
N ILE A 49 8.07 10.64 9.98
CA ILE A 49 8.60 9.89 8.85
C ILE A 49 9.15 10.87 7.82
N ASP A 50 10.31 10.53 7.26
CA ASP A 50 10.91 11.25 6.14
C ASP A 50 10.76 10.42 4.87
N VAL A 51 10.18 11.03 3.84
CA VAL A 51 9.87 10.37 2.57
C VAL A 51 10.32 11.24 1.40
N VAL A 52 10.44 10.62 0.23
CA VAL A 52 10.61 11.36 -1.01
C VAL A 52 9.25 11.81 -1.53
N SER A 53 9.14 13.11 -1.82
CA SER A 53 8.00 13.74 -2.50
C SER A 53 8.47 14.37 -3.81
N SER A 54 7.66 14.22 -4.87
CA SER A 54 7.81 14.90 -6.16
C SER A 54 6.75 16.01 -6.33
N GLY A 55 6.25 16.53 -5.20
CA GLY A 55 5.52 17.80 -5.11
C GLY A 55 4.07 17.68 -4.65
N CYS A 56 3.49 16.47 -4.61
CA CYS A 56 2.08 16.29 -4.24
C CYS A 56 1.84 15.21 -3.17
N THR A 57 2.91 14.66 -2.60
CA THR A 57 2.79 13.80 -1.42
C THR A 57 2.19 14.59 -0.26
N GLN A 58 1.13 14.06 0.32
CA GLN A 58 0.41 14.62 1.46
C GLN A 58 0.41 13.65 2.64
N ARG A 59 0.15 14.19 3.84
CA ARG A 59 0.03 13.40 5.07
C ARG A 59 -1.03 12.29 4.96
N SER A 60 -2.16 12.58 4.30
CA SER A 60 -3.25 11.61 4.11
C SER A 60 -2.91 10.45 3.17
N ASP A 61 -1.80 10.54 2.43
CA ASP A 61 -1.37 9.50 1.51
C ASP A 61 -0.69 8.34 2.25
N PHE A 62 -0.44 8.48 3.55
CA PHE A 62 0.18 7.45 4.37
C PHE A 62 -0.81 6.84 5.35
N ARG A 63 -0.64 5.53 5.55
CA ARG A 63 -1.34 4.76 6.58
C ARG A 63 -0.34 3.92 7.34
N PHE A 64 -0.65 3.61 8.58
CA PHE A 64 0.17 2.77 9.43
C PHE A 64 -0.54 1.45 9.66
N GLU A 65 0.21 0.37 9.60
CA GLU A 65 -0.27 -0.97 9.94
C GLU A 65 0.66 -1.55 11.01
N MET A 66 0.10 -1.87 12.17
CA MET A 66 0.80 -2.57 13.24
C MET A 66 0.42 -4.05 13.17
N LYS A 67 1.41 -4.92 12.98
CA LYS A 67 1.26 -6.38 13.07
C LYS A 67 2.24 -6.92 14.08
N GLU A 68 1.72 -7.54 15.13
CA GLU A 68 2.52 -7.95 16.29
C GLU A 68 3.26 -6.72 16.84
N ASP A 69 4.59 -6.70 16.76
CA ASP A 69 5.43 -5.56 17.19
C ASP A 69 6.11 -4.86 16.01
N VAL A 70 5.58 -5.03 14.79
CA VAL A 70 6.14 -4.46 13.56
C VAL A 70 5.19 -3.40 12.98
N LEU A 71 5.64 -2.15 13.02
CA LEU A 71 5.00 -1.01 12.40
C LEU A 71 5.44 -0.89 10.94
N THR A 72 4.48 -0.89 10.02
CA THR A 72 4.71 -0.68 8.60
C THR A 72 3.99 0.57 8.12
N VAL A 73 4.73 1.48 7.50
CA VAL A 73 4.20 2.66 6.82
C VAL A 73 3.85 2.27 5.38
N LEU A 74 2.60 2.48 5.02
CA LEU A 74 2.04 2.17 3.72
C LEU A 74 1.70 3.44 2.97
N ARG A 75 2.04 3.53 1.68
CA ARG A 75 1.62 4.65 0.83
C ARG A 75 0.34 4.27 0.09
N ALA A 76 -0.78 4.86 0.51
CA ALA A 76 -2.09 4.72 -0.12
C ALA A 76 -2.26 5.63 -1.35
N GLY A 77 -1.67 6.83 -1.33
CA GLY A 77 -1.73 7.80 -2.43
C GLY A 77 -0.42 7.89 -3.21
N ARG A 78 -0.46 7.67 -4.52
CA ARG A 78 0.71 7.89 -5.38
C ARG A 78 0.99 9.38 -5.52
N ASP A 79 2.26 9.76 -5.47
CA ASP A 79 2.66 11.12 -5.84
C ASP A 79 2.59 11.26 -7.37
N ALA A 80 1.55 11.95 -7.85
CA ALA A 80 1.33 12.15 -9.27
C ALA A 80 2.14 13.30 -9.87
N CYS A 81 2.77 14.12 -9.02
CA CYS A 81 3.48 15.31 -9.45
C CYS A 81 4.91 14.98 -9.90
N LYS A 82 5.41 15.84 -10.80
CA LYS A 82 6.68 15.65 -11.51
C LYS A 82 7.72 16.72 -11.16
N ALA A 83 7.59 17.35 -9.98
CA ALA A 83 8.59 18.30 -9.52
C ALA A 83 9.90 17.57 -9.18
N MET A 84 10.99 18.34 -9.04
CA MET A 84 12.25 17.80 -8.56
C MET A 84 12.02 17.12 -7.20
N PRO A 85 12.40 15.85 -7.03
CA PRO A 85 12.12 15.15 -5.79
C PRO A 85 12.89 15.74 -4.61
N GLN A 86 12.23 15.82 -3.46
CA GLN A 86 12.76 16.40 -2.24
C GLN A 86 12.36 15.54 -1.04
N LYS A 87 13.13 15.65 0.04
CA LYS A 87 12.75 15.11 1.33
C LYS A 87 11.57 15.89 1.88
N THR A 88 10.54 15.19 2.35
CA THR A 88 9.40 15.78 3.04
C THR A 88 9.13 14.97 4.31
N SER A 89 8.88 15.69 5.40
CA SER A 89 8.67 15.10 6.72
C SER A 89 7.20 15.21 7.11
N PHE A 90 6.65 14.13 7.65
CA PHE A 90 5.28 14.10 8.18
C PHE A 90 5.29 13.57 9.60
N THR A 91 4.69 14.33 10.52
CA THR A 91 4.56 13.95 11.92
C THR A 91 3.16 13.43 12.22
N TYR A 92 3.11 12.34 12.97
CA TYR A 92 1.90 11.68 13.45
C TYR A 92 2.04 11.43 14.94
N THR A 93 0.91 11.32 15.63
CA THR A 93 0.91 10.80 17.00
C THR A 93 1.10 9.29 16.97
N LEU A 94 1.70 8.72 18.02
CA LEU A 94 1.83 7.26 18.15
C LEU A 94 0.45 6.57 18.14
N LYS A 95 -0.57 7.24 18.70
CA LYS A 95 -1.97 6.76 18.67
C LYS A 95 -2.52 6.66 17.25
N GLU A 96 -2.26 7.65 16.39
CA GLU A 96 -2.65 7.60 14.97
C GLU A 96 -1.94 6.47 14.22
N ALA A 97 -0.70 6.16 14.61
CA ALA A 97 0.08 5.06 14.04
C ALA A 97 -0.31 3.68 14.59
N GLY A 98 -1.25 3.60 15.55
CA GLY A 98 -1.61 2.34 16.21
C GLY A 98 -0.54 1.79 17.15
N VAL A 99 0.41 2.64 17.57
CA VAL A 99 1.52 2.28 18.45
C VAL A 99 1.14 2.53 19.90
N ASP A 100 1.37 1.53 20.75
CA ASP A 100 1.34 1.67 22.20
C ASP A 100 2.69 2.27 22.66
N PRO A 101 2.71 3.48 23.25
CA PRO A 101 3.95 4.15 23.65
C PRO A 101 4.72 3.39 24.74
N ASP A 102 4.07 2.49 25.47
CA ASP A 102 4.65 1.76 26.59
C ASP A 102 5.18 0.37 26.17
N LYS A 103 5.11 0.03 24.87
CA LYS A 103 5.59 -1.24 24.32
C LYS A 103 6.68 -1.03 23.26
N PRO A 104 7.69 -1.92 23.20
CA PRO A 104 8.67 -1.88 22.13
C PRO A 104 8.02 -2.25 20.79
N PHE A 105 8.50 -1.65 19.71
CA PHE A 105 8.12 -2.01 18.35
C PHE A 105 9.29 -1.80 17.40
N ARG A 106 9.19 -2.32 16.17
CA ARG A 106 10.19 -2.20 15.10
C ARG A 106 9.54 -1.69 13.83
N PHE A 107 10.32 -1.06 12.97
CA PHE A 107 9.86 -0.72 11.63
C PHE A 107 10.06 -1.89 10.68
N GLY A 108 9.01 -2.22 9.92
CA GLY A 108 9.08 -3.19 8.81
C GLY A 108 9.50 -2.58 7.47
N ASN A 109 9.59 -1.25 7.39
CA ASN A 109 9.92 -0.53 6.17
C ASN A 109 11.40 -0.67 5.78
N GLY A 110 11.66 -0.61 4.47
CA GLY A 110 13.01 -0.40 3.95
C GLY A 110 13.46 1.06 4.16
N PHE A 111 14.76 1.25 4.34
CA PHE A 111 15.37 2.57 4.50
C PHE A 111 16.37 2.86 3.39
N ILE A 112 16.26 4.03 2.78
CA ILE A 112 17.21 4.52 1.77
C ILE A 112 18.11 5.57 2.42
N ALA A 113 19.34 5.16 2.75
CA ALA A 113 20.33 6.07 3.34
C ALA A 113 20.84 7.13 2.34
N ASN A 114 20.88 6.82 1.05
CA ASN A 114 21.32 7.74 0.01
C ASN A 114 20.14 8.50 -0.59
N GLU A 115 19.86 9.69 -0.05
CA GLU A 115 18.76 10.55 -0.51
C GLU A 115 18.86 10.88 -2.02
N TYR A 116 20.07 10.92 -2.58
CA TYR A 116 20.30 11.15 -4.02
C TYR A 116 19.88 9.97 -4.90
N ALA A 117 19.85 8.75 -4.36
CA ALA A 117 19.52 7.53 -5.10
C ALA A 117 18.04 7.11 -4.96
N ALA A 118 17.29 7.72 -4.05
CA ALA A 118 15.92 7.31 -3.71
C ALA A 118 14.93 7.39 -4.89
N ASN A 119 15.21 8.21 -5.91
CA ASN A 119 14.39 8.31 -7.13
C ASN A 119 14.76 7.29 -8.21
N VAL A 120 15.94 6.68 -8.11
CA VAL A 120 16.44 5.73 -9.11
C VAL A 120 15.74 4.38 -8.97
N GLN A 121 15.40 3.98 -7.74
CA GLN A 121 14.72 2.72 -7.46
C GLN A 121 13.26 2.75 -7.92
N LYS A 122 12.50 3.82 -7.62
CA LYS A 122 11.10 3.98 -8.09
C LYS A 122 10.91 3.88 -9.60
N LYS A 123 11.93 4.20 -10.42
CA LYS A 123 11.87 4.05 -11.89
C LYS A 123 12.10 2.61 -12.38
N ARG A 124 12.74 1.75 -11.59
CA ARG A 124 13.07 0.37 -12.00
C ARG A 124 11.93 -0.61 -11.76
N ASP A 125 11.13 -0.38 -10.72
CA ASP A 125 10.01 -1.27 -10.34
C ASP A 125 8.71 -0.98 -11.12
N GLY A 126 8.70 0.07 -11.94
CA GLY A 126 7.59 0.44 -12.82
C GLY A 126 7.66 -0.12 -14.23
N LYS A 127 8.30 -1.27 -14.43
CA LYS A 127 8.37 -1.95 -15.73
C LYS A 127 7.32 -3.05 -15.86
#